data_AF-A0A950TW19-F1
#
_entry.id   AF-A0A950TW19-F1
#
_cell.length_a   1.000
_cell.length_b   1.000
_cell.length_c   1.000
_cell.angle_alpha   90.00
_cell.angle_beta   90.00
_cell.angle_gamma   90.00
#
_symmetry.space_group_name_H-M   'P 1'
#
loop_
_entity.id
_entity.type
_entity.pdbx_description
1 polymer ?
#
loop_
_entity_poly.entity_id
_entity_poly.type
_entity_poly.pdbx_seq_one_letter_code
_entity_poly.pdbx_strand_id
1 'polypeptide(L)'
;MASYVLLHGAYQGGWIWQYVTPHLRAAGHTVFAPTLDGCAERRHALRPGITTETQAAEIAELLFFEDLRDIVLVGTSAGGMVACRVAETARERIGRIVFADALALFGGERISDHVKRPTAVTTELATGPSREDAANRMFASLQGPMKAWALERYTPHPVAAMQGPVKLERFWDQPWKASVIWCRQSVNPPVAHQRRAAERLNASWHELDAGHYPMLTEPESLARLMMAG
;
A
#
# COMPACT_ATOMS: atom_id res chain seq x y z
N MET A 1 23.19 -2.63 -0.79
CA MET A 1 22.45 -1.34 -0.76
C MET A 1 21.36 -1.41 -1.83
N ALA A 2 20.12 -1.06 -1.49
CA ALA A 2 18.98 -1.06 -2.40
C ALA A 2 18.13 0.19 -2.18
N SER A 3 17.33 0.56 -3.17
CA SER A 3 16.35 1.66 -3.08
C SER A 3 14.95 1.10 -2.85
N TYR A 4 14.29 1.54 -1.78
CA TYR A 4 12.92 1.15 -1.43
C TYR A 4 11.96 2.28 -1.77
N VAL A 5 10.84 1.92 -2.39
CA VAL A 5 9.71 2.84 -2.61
C VAL A 5 8.48 2.26 -1.92
N LEU A 6 8.00 2.94 -0.88
CA LEU A 6 6.97 2.45 0.04
C LEU A 6 5.63 3.14 -0.24
N LEU A 7 4.67 2.40 -0.78
CA LEU A 7 3.34 2.89 -1.15
C LEU A 7 2.33 2.59 -0.05
N HIS A 8 1.75 3.65 0.50
CA HIS A 8 0.74 3.57 1.54
C HIS A 8 -0.62 3.08 0.99
N GLY A 9 -1.49 2.65 1.91
CA GLY A 9 -2.85 2.22 1.61
C GLY A 9 -3.88 3.33 1.58
N ALA A 10 -5.15 2.93 1.49
CA ALA A 10 -6.27 3.86 1.58
C ALA A 10 -6.24 4.62 2.90
N TYR A 11 -6.67 5.89 2.83
CA TYR A 11 -6.82 6.81 3.96
C TYR A 11 -5.54 7.24 4.69
N GLN A 12 -4.38 6.85 4.17
CA GLN A 12 -3.06 7.11 4.74
C GLN A 12 -2.30 8.12 3.87
N GLY A 13 -1.04 8.38 4.25
CA GLY A 13 -0.02 9.05 3.46
C GLY A 13 1.33 8.38 3.69
N GLY A 14 2.40 8.96 3.15
CA GLY A 14 3.78 8.49 3.38
C GLY A 14 4.15 8.42 4.87
N TRP A 15 3.46 9.19 5.72
CA TRP A 15 3.61 9.18 7.17
C TRP A 15 3.45 7.79 7.81
N ILE A 16 2.70 6.87 7.20
CA ILE A 16 2.51 5.52 7.75
C ILE A 16 3.83 4.76 7.88
N TRP A 17 4.82 5.10 7.06
CA TRP A 17 6.13 4.44 7.01
C TRP A 17 7.19 5.07 7.93
N GLN A 18 6.82 6.07 8.74
CA GLN A 18 7.79 6.83 9.55
C GLN A 18 8.56 5.97 10.56
N TYR A 19 7.98 4.89 11.07
CA TYR A 19 8.64 3.99 12.00
C TYR A 19 9.41 2.85 11.30
N VAL A 20 9.05 2.49 10.07
CA VAL A 20 9.74 1.45 9.27
C VAL A 20 10.99 1.99 8.60
N THR A 21 10.90 3.22 8.07
CA THR A 21 11.96 3.87 7.28
C THR A 21 13.32 3.93 8.00
N PRO A 22 13.40 4.26 9.31
CA PRO A 22 14.66 4.26 10.05
C PRO A 22 15.37 2.91 10.04
N HIS A 23 14.65 1.78 10.16
CA HIS A 23 15.25 0.45 10.15
C HIS A 23 15.86 0.10 8.80
N LEU A 24 15.16 0.40 7.70
CA LEU A 24 15.68 0.19 6.34
C LEU A 24 16.91 1.07 6.07
N ARG A 25 16.88 2.33 6.50
CA ARG A 25 18.03 3.25 6.36
C ARG A 25 19.23 2.82 7.20
N ALA A 26 19.01 2.34 8.42
CA ALA A 26 20.06 1.79 9.28
C ALA A 26 20.75 0.56 8.65
N ALA A 27 20.04 -0.20 7.83
CA ALA A 27 20.60 -1.29 7.01
C ALA A 27 21.33 -0.82 5.74
N GLY A 28 21.53 0.50 5.56
CA GLY A 28 22.23 1.08 4.42
C GLY A 28 21.40 1.10 3.14
N HIS A 29 20.08 1.24 3.23
CA HIS A 29 19.18 1.39 2.09
C HIS A 29 18.73 2.84 1.89
N THR A 30 18.50 3.21 0.63
CA THR A 30 17.79 4.45 0.29
C THR A 30 16.29 4.19 0.37
N VAL A 31 15.51 5.11 0.94
CA VAL A 31 14.08 4.89 1.18
C VAL A 31 13.28 6.13 0.81
N PHE A 32 12.33 5.92 -0.11
CA PHE A 32 11.29 6.86 -0.51
C PHE A 32 9.93 6.36 0.01
N ALA A 33 9.18 7.22 0.67
CA ALA A 33 7.82 6.94 1.14
C ALA A 33 6.88 8.06 0.66
N PRO A 34 6.63 8.17 -0.66
CA PRO A 34 5.82 9.24 -1.21
C PRO A 34 4.36 9.12 -0.77
N THR A 35 3.70 10.26 -0.61
CA THR A 35 2.25 10.33 -0.46
C THR A 35 1.60 10.34 -1.84
N LEU A 36 0.63 9.45 -2.06
CA LEU A 36 -0.14 9.36 -3.30
C LEU A 36 -1.01 10.61 -3.51
N ASP A 37 -1.31 10.94 -4.76
CA ASP A 37 -2.14 12.10 -5.12
C ASP A 37 -3.49 12.11 -4.37
N GLY A 38 -3.90 13.30 -3.92
CA GLY A 38 -5.12 13.53 -3.15
C GLY A 38 -5.12 13.02 -1.71
N CYS A 39 -3.99 12.53 -1.17
CA CYS A 39 -3.92 11.93 0.17
C CYS A 39 -3.12 12.78 1.18
N ALA A 40 -3.41 12.65 2.49
CA ALA A 40 -2.63 13.24 3.60
C ALA A 40 -2.24 14.72 3.42
N GLU A 41 -0.95 15.06 3.33
CA GLU A 41 -0.48 16.43 3.10
C GLU A 41 -0.84 16.96 1.71
N ARG A 42 -1.09 16.07 0.75
CA ARG A 42 -1.58 16.35 -0.61
C ARG A 42 -3.12 16.39 -0.69
N ARG A 43 -3.85 16.26 0.43
CA ARG A 43 -5.33 16.29 0.44
C ARG A 43 -5.95 17.55 -0.16
N HIS A 44 -5.20 18.65 -0.18
CA HIS A 44 -5.64 19.91 -0.78
C HIS A 44 -5.68 19.87 -2.32
N ALA A 45 -4.98 18.91 -2.94
CA ALA A 45 -4.95 18.69 -4.39
C ALA A 45 -6.07 17.75 -4.89
N LEU A 46 -6.97 17.34 -3.98
CA LEU A 46 -8.07 16.45 -4.29
C LEU A 46 -8.98 17.06 -5.37
N ARG A 47 -9.22 16.30 -6.44
CA ARG A 47 -10.00 16.71 -7.62
C ARG A 47 -10.60 15.48 -8.32
N PRO A 48 -11.59 15.64 -9.21
CA PRO A 48 -12.11 14.52 -9.99
C PRO A 48 -11.01 13.86 -10.83
N GLY A 49 -11.13 12.54 -11.05
CA GLY A 49 -10.24 11.81 -11.95
C GLY A 49 -8.91 11.32 -11.34
N ILE A 50 -8.70 11.45 -10.03
CA ILE A 50 -7.58 10.77 -9.36
C ILE A 50 -7.92 9.27 -9.26
N THR A 51 -7.30 8.44 -10.09
CA THR A 51 -7.46 6.99 -10.14
C THR A 51 -6.19 6.26 -9.69
N THR A 52 -6.27 4.95 -9.56
CA THR A 52 -5.08 4.11 -9.31
C THR A 52 -4.03 4.29 -10.41
N GLU A 53 -4.43 4.43 -11.66
CA GLU A 53 -3.53 4.61 -12.79
C GLU A 53 -2.85 5.97 -12.76
N THR A 54 -3.55 7.06 -12.40
CA THR A 54 -2.93 8.38 -12.29
C THR A 54 -1.96 8.43 -11.11
N GLN A 55 -2.31 7.82 -9.98
CA GLN A 55 -1.40 7.68 -8.84
C GLN A 55 -0.17 6.84 -9.20
N ALA A 56 -0.33 5.74 -9.94
CA ALA A 56 0.78 4.93 -10.41
C ALA A 56 1.67 5.68 -11.41
N ALA A 57 1.09 6.49 -12.28
CA ALA A 57 1.85 7.35 -13.20
C ALA A 57 2.74 8.33 -12.44
N GLU A 58 2.23 8.99 -11.38
CA GLU A 58 3.06 9.89 -10.55
C GLU A 58 4.23 9.16 -9.89
N ILE A 59 4.04 7.91 -9.45
CA ILE A 59 5.13 7.10 -8.90
C ILE A 59 6.13 6.70 -10.00
N ALA A 60 5.68 6.34 -11.20
CA ALA A 60 6.58 6.05 -12.31
C ALA A 60 7.43 7.27 -12.69
N GLU A 61 6.85 8.47 -12.69
CA GLU A 61 7.59 9.73 -12.85
C GLU A 61 8.61 9.94 -11.73
N LEU A 62 8.24 9.68 -10.46
CA LEU A 62 9.20 9.70 -9.35
C LEU A 62 10.39 8.76 -9.62
N LEU A 63 10.15 7.52 -10.07
CA LEU A 63 11.23 6.59 -10.40
C LEU A 63 12.13 7.11 -11.54
N PHE A 64 11.54 7.80 -12.52
CA PHE A 64 12.27 8.39 -13.63
C PHE A 64 13.14 9.57 -13.18
N PHE A 65 12.56 10.56 -12.50
CA PHE A 65 13.25 11.79 -12.12
C PHE A 65 14.31 11.60 -11.05
N GLU A 66 14.14 10.62 -10.17
CA GLU A 66 15.15 10.22 -9.17
C GLU A 66 16.17 9.20 -9.74
N ASP A 67 16.08 8.87 -11.04
CA ASP A 67 16.83 7.82 -11.75
C ASP A 67 16.93 6.50 -10.97
N LEU A 68 15.83 6.09 -10.35
CA LEU A 68 15.79 4.86 -9.57
C LEU A 68 15.67 3.66 -10.51
N ARG A 69 16.49 2.64 -10.25
CA ARG A 69 16.53 1.36 -10.97
C ARG A 69 16.73 0.22 -9.98
N ASP A 70 16.33 -0.98 -10.39
CA ASP A 70 16.40 -2.20 -9.57
C ASP A 70 15.79 -2.01 -8.16
N ILE A 71 14.67 -1.28 -8.08
CA ILE A 71 14.07 -0.92 -6.79
C ILE A 71 13.34 -2.09 -6.14
N VAL A 72 13.21 -2.01 -4.81
CA VAL A 72 12.24 -2.78 -4.03
C VAL A 72 10.97 -1.93 -3.89
N LEU A 73 9.94 -2.28 -4.66
CA LEU A 73 8.64 -1.62 -4.60
C LEU A 73 7.77 -2.31 -3.55
N VAL A 74 7.32 -1.57 -2.54
CA VAL A 74 6.52 -2.11 -1.44
C VAL A 74 5.14 -1.49 -1.45
N GLY A 75 4.09 -2.30 -1.43
CA GLY A 75 2.70 -1.83 -1.31
C GLY A 75 2.04 -2.42 -0.07
N THR A 76 1.29 -1.60 0.67
CA THR A 76 0.40 -2.07 1.74
C THR A 76 -1.05 -1.73 1.44
N SER A 77 -1.99 -2.59 1.85
CA SER A 77 -3.42 -2.40 1.59
C SER A 77 -3.70 -2.01 0.11
N ALA A 78 -4.51 -0.99 -0.14
CA ALA A 78 -4.77 -0.44 -1.49
C ALA A 78 -3.51 0.09 -2.22
N GLY A 79 -2.40 0.34 -1.52
CA GLY A 79 -1.12 0.61 -2.16
C GLY A 79 -0.59 -0.56 -2.98
N GLY A 80 -1.08 -1.79 -2.73
CA GLY A 80 -0.76 -2.98 -3.52
C GLY A 80 -1.20 -2.87 -4.99
N MET A 81 -2.42 -2.38 -5.27
CA MET A 81 -2.91 -2.24 -6.65
C MET A 81 -2.20 -1.10 -7.39
N VAL A 82 -1.81 -0.04 -6.67
CA VAL A 82 -0.93 1.00 -7.22
C VAL A 82 0.44 0.40 -7.53
N ALA A 83 1.02 -0.40 -6.63
CA ALA A 83 2.31 -1.06 -6.84
C ALA A 83 2.29 -1.98 -8.07
N CYS A 84 1.23 -2.77 -8.27
CA CYS A 84 1.07 -3.58 -9.47
C CYS A 84 1.08 -2.72 -10.74
N ARG A 85 0.35 -1.61 -10.75
CA ARG A 85 0.29 -0.73 -11.92
C ARG A 85 1.61 -0.01 -12.19
N VAL A 86 2.28 0.50 -11.15
CA VAL A 86 3.63 1.08 -11.25
C VAL A 86 4.59 0.06 -11.85
N ALA A 87 4.57 -1.16 -11.33
CA ALA A 87 5.46 -2.20 -11.80
C ALA A 87 5.21 -2.55 -13.26
N GLU A 88 3.95 -2.66 -13.69
CA GLU A 88 3.60 -2.90 -15.09
C GLU A 88 4.10 -1.79 -16.03
N THR A 89 3.97 -0.51 -15.62
CA THR A 89 4.30 0.63 -16.50
C THR A 89 5.77 1.03 -16.47
N ALA A 90 6.51 0.70 -15.40
CA ALA A 90 7.92 1.02 -15.22
C ALA A 90 8.76 -0.26 -14.99
N ARG A 91 8.45 -1.33 -15.73
CA ARG A 91 8.96 -2.69 -15.53
C ARG A 91 10.48 -2.74 -15.39
N GLU A 92 11.20 -1.98 -16.20
CA GLU A 92 12.65 -1.94 -16.29
C GLU A 92 13.33 -1.34 -15.05
N ARG A 93 12.57 -0.67 -14.17
CA ARG A 93 13.05 -0.07 -12.93
C ARG A 93 12.81 -0.94 -11.71
N ILE A 94 12.00 -2.00 -11.83
CA ILE A 94 11.59 -2.84 -10.71
C ILE A 94 12.48 -4.08 -10.61
N GLY A 95 13.18 -4.21 -9.48
CA GLY A 95 13.94 -5.41 -9.12
C GLY A 95 13.10 -6.43 -8.36
N ARG A 96 12.31 -5.97 -7.38
CA ARG A 96 11.47 -6.81 -6.51
C ARG A 96 10.20 -6.09 -6.07
N ILE A 97 9.13 -6.85 -5.84
CA ILE A 97 7.87 -6.34 -5.29
C ILE A 97 7.59 -7.00 -3.94
N VAL A 98 7.18 -6.22 -2.94
CA VAL A 98 6.76 -6.73 -1.63
C VAL A 98 5.34 -6.27 -1.34
N PHE A 99 4.45 -7.22 -1.09
CA PHE A 99 3.08 -6.98 -0.67
C PHE A 99 2.97 -7.17 0.84
N ALA A 100 2.84 -6.08 1.60
CA ALA A 100 2.67 -6.10 3.04
C ALA A 100 1.18 -5.95 3.41
N ASP A 101 0.50 -7.07 3.62
CA ASP A 101 -0.94 -7.14 3.88
C ASP A 101 -1.76 -6.34 2.84
N ALA A 102 -1.47 -6.58 1.57
CA ALA A 102 -1.86 -5.71 0.46
C ALA A 102 -2.98 -6.26 -0.42
N LEU A 103 -3.61 -5.36 -1.18
CA LEU A 103 -4.57 -5.70 -2.23
C LEU A 103 -3.83 -5.84 -3.56
N ALA A 104 -3.37 -7.05 -3.87
CA ALA A 104 -2.82 -7.41 -5.18
C ALA A 104 -3.96 -7.88 -6.09
N LEU A 105 -4.70 -6.91 -6.63
CA LEU A 105 -5.88 -7.14 -7.45
C LEU A 105 -5.53 -7.68 -8.85
N PHE A 106 -6.42 -8.48 -9.43
CA PHE A 106 -6.37 -8.83 -10.85
C PHE A 106 -6.94 -7.70 -11.70
N GLY A 107 -6.54 -7.64 -12.97
CA GLY A 107 -7.09 -6.66 -13.92
C GLY A 107 -8.61 -6.71 -13.96
N GLY A 108 -9.26 -5.55 -13.79
CA GLY A 108 -10.73 -5.44 -13.75
C GLY A 108 -11.35 -5.59 -12.35
N GLU A 109 -10.62 -6.09 -11.35
CA GLU A 109 -11.14 -6.20 -9.98
C GLU A 109 -11.17 -4.86 -9.24
N ARG A 110 -12.06 -4.76 -8.26
CA ARG A 110 -12.22 -3.61 -7.37
C ARG A 110 -11.92 -3.99 -5.94
N ILE A 111 -11.60 -2.99 -5.10
CA ILE A 111 -11.46 -3.18 -3.65
C ILE A 111 -12.71 -3.85 -3.05
N SER A 112 -13.90 -3.44 -3.50
CA SER A 112 -15.19 -3.93 -3.02
C SER A 112 -15.45 -5.41 -3.30
N ASP A 113 -14.71 -6.02 -4.22
CA ASP A 113 -14.87 -7.45 -4.55
C ASP A 113 -14.24 -8.32 -3.45
N HIS A 114 -13.22 -7.80 -2.75
CA HIS A 114 -12.44 -8.50 -1.72
C HIS A 114 -12.70 -8.01 -0.31
N VAL A 115 -12.99 -6.72 -0.14
CA VAL A 115 -13.17 -6.07 1.16
C VAL A 115 -14.56 -5.45 1.22
N LYS A 116 -15.46 -6.07 2.00
CA LYS A 116 -16.82 -5.55 2.23
C LYS A 116 -16.81 -4.66 3.47
N ARG A 117 -17.12 -3.36 3.30
CA ARG A 117 -17.22 -2.40 4.42
C ARG A 117 -18.55 -1.64 4.36
N PRO A 118 -19.38 -1.67 5.43
CA PRO A 118 -20.76 -1.21 5.34
C PRO A 118 -21.01 0.29 5.58
N THR A 119 -20.01 1.15 5.75
CA THR A 119 -20.25 2.59 5.97
C THR A 119 -19.09 3.44 5.43
N ALA A 120 -19.40 4.39 4.56
CA ALA A 120 -18.46 5.40 4.06
C ALA A 120 -19.15 6.76 3.97
N VAL A 121 -18.53 7.78 4.57
CA VAL A 121 -18.81 9.17 4.25
C VAL A 121 -18.24 9.42 2.86
N THR A 122 -19.12 9.72 1.90
CA THR A 122 -18.74 9.90 0.50
C THR A 122 -19.15 11.29 0.04
N THR A 123 -18.19 12.01 -0.54
CA THR A 123 -18.41 13.25 -1.29
C THR A 123 -18.22 12.99 -2.78
N GLU A 124 -18.35 14.01 -3.61
CA GLU A 124 -18.07 13.91 -5.05
C GLU A 124 -16.61 13.52 -5.35
N LEU A 125 -15.68 13.81 -4.43
CA LEU A 125 -14.24 13.67 -4.67
C LEU A 125 -13.57 12.58 -3.84
N ALA A 126 -14.06 12.31 -2.63
CA ALA A 126 -13.43 11.37 -1.74
C ALA A 126 -14.44 10.54 -0.95
N THR A 127 -13.98 9.39 -0.48
CA THR A 127 -14.76 8.46 0.33
C THR A 127 -13.89 7.94 1.47
N GLY A 128 -14.52 7.56 2.58
CA GLY A 128 -13.85 6.89 3.69
C GLY A 128 -14.75 6.74 4.91
N PRO A 129 -14.34 5.97 5.93
CA PRO A 129 -15.10 5.87 7.16
C PRO A 129 -15.28 7.24 7.85
N SER A 130 -16.31 7.36 8.70
CA SER A 130 -16.37 8.46 9.65
C SER A 130 -15.15 8.40 10.58
N ARG A 131 -14.83 9.50 11.29
CA ARG A 131 -13.71 9.48 12.26
C ARG A 131 -13.95 8.44 13.37
N GLU A 132 -15.19 8.26 13.80
CA GLU A 132 -15.57 7.25 14.78
C GLU A 132 -15.38 5.83 14.23
N ASP A 133 -15.84 5.55 13.01
CA ASP A 133 -15.63 4.25 12.35
C ASP A 133 -14.14 3.99 12.10
N ALA A 134 -13.36 5.02 11.75
CA ALA A 134 -11.92 4.93 11.60
C ALA A 134 -11.26 4.53 12.93
N ALA A 135 -11.70 5.11 14.06
CA ALA A 135 -11.19 4.77 15.38
C ALA A 135 -11.58 3.35 15.79
N ASN A 136 -12.84 2.97 15.60
CA ASN A 136 -13.39 1.74 16.17
C ASN A 136 -13.21 0.50 15.30
N ARG A 137 -12.97 0.67 13.99
CA ARG A 137 -12.82 -0.45 13.05
C ARG A 137 -11.48 -0.43 12.33
N MET A 138 -11.14 0.69 11.70
CA MET A 138 -9.92 0.79 10.91
C MET A 138 -8.70 0.64 11.82
N PHE A 139 -8.50 1.56 12.77
CA PHE A 139 -7.40 1.55 13.74
C PHE A 139 -7.71 0.81 15.03
N ALA A 140 -8.60 -0.19 14.99
CA ALA A 140 -9.02 -0.94 16.17
C ALA A 140 -7.85 -1.68 16.85
N SER A 141 -6.87 -2.14 16.05
CA SER A 141 -5.68 -2.85 16.55
C SER A 141 -4.63 -1.91 17.15
N LEU A 142 -4.73 -0.59 16.94
CA LEU A 142 -3.81 0.38 17.55
C LEU A 142 -4.29 0.75 18.95
N GLN A 143 -3.35 1.04 19.85
CA GLN A 143 -3.65 1.39 21.24
C GLN A 143 -3.07 2.74 21.63
N GLY A 144 -3.72 3.38 22.62
CA GLY A 144 -3.21 4.55 23.32
C GLY A 144 -2.75 5.70 22.40
N PRO A 145 -1.60 6.34 22.68
CA PRO A 145 -1.10 7.49 21.91
C PRO A 145 -0.92 7.20 20.43
N MET A 146 -0.54 5.98 20.03
CA MET A 146 -0.35 5.63 18.63
C MET A 146 -1.66 5.67 17.84
N LYS A 147 -2.76 5.22 18.44
CA LYS A 147 -4.08 5.29 17.83
C LYS A 147 -4.52 6.74 17.60
N ALA A 148 -4.35 7.60 18.62
CA ALA A 148 -4.66 9.02 18.53
C ALA A 148 -3.82 9.69 17.42
N TRP A 149 -2.51 9.43 17.42
CA TRP A 149 -1.58 9.94 16.43
C TRP A 149 -1.93 9.56 14.99
N ALA A 150 -2.34 8.30 14.76
CA ALA A 150 -2.77 7.84 13.44
C ALA A 150 -4.12 8.47 13.01
N LEU A 151 -5.06 8.63 13.94
CA LEU A 151 -6.37 9.25 13.68
C LEU A 151 -6.27 10.74 13.31
N GLU A 152 -5.31 11.46 13.87
CA GLU A 152 -5.04 12.86 13.49
C GLU A 152 -4.60 12.98 12.04
N ARG A 153 -3.93 11.95 11.50
CA ARG A 153 -3.35 11.93 10.15
C ARG A 153 -4.23 11.23 9.12
N TYR A 154 -5.36 10.66 9.56
CA TYR A 154 -6.38 10.08 8.69
C TYR A 154 -6.94 11.14 7.72
N THR A 155 -7.06 10.76 6.45
CA THR A 155 -7.74 11.56 5.42
C THR A 155 -8.65 10.67 4.58
N PRO A 156 -9.81 11.17 4.09
CA PRO A 156 -10.57 10.47 3.06
C PRO A 156 -9.73 10.20 1.82
N HIS A 157 -10.05 9.15 1.06
CA HIS A 157 -9.29 8.72 -0.12
C HIS A 157 -10.05 9.08 -1.42
N PRO A 158 -9.36 9.39 -2.54
CA PRO A 158 -10.03 9.72 -3.80
C PRO A 158 -11.04 8.66 -4.24
N VAL A 159 -12.27 9.10 -4.58
CA VAL A 159 -13.40 8.19 -4.83
C VAL A 159 -13.15 7.29 -6.04
N ALA A 160 -12.57 7.84 -7.10
CA ALA A 160 -12.32 7.08 -8.33
C ALA A 160 -11.24 6.01 -8.14
N ALA A 161 -10.19 6.29 -7.34
CA ALA A 161 -9.20 5.28 -6.95
C ALA A 161 -9.78 4.19 -6.03
N MET A 162 -10.74 4.54 -5.16
CA MET A 162 -11.38 3.58 -4.24
C MET A 162 -12.39 2.66 -4.91
N GLN A 163 -13.15 3.17 -5.88
CA GLN A 163 -14.30 2.46 -6.47
C GLN A 163 -14.00 1.90 -7.87
N GLY A 164 -13.02 2.47 -8.58
CA GLY A 164 -12.65 2.05 -9.91
C GLY A 164 -12.00 0.66 -9.92
N PRO A 165 -12.20 -0.11 -11.00
CA PRO A 165 -11.42 -1.33 -11.21
C PRO A 165 -9.96 -0.97 -11.50
N VAL A 166 -9.01 -1.77 -11.02
CA VAL A 166 -7.60 -1.59 -11.42
C VAL A 166 -7.41 -2.03 -12.87
N LYS A 167 -6.67 -1.25 -13.66
CA LYS A 167 -6.28 -1.62 -15.02
C LYS A 167 -4.90 -2.26 -15.01
N LEU A 168 -4.84 -3.57 -15.20
CA LEU A 168 -3.61 -4.35 -15.33
C LEU A 168 -3.74 -5.24 -16.56
N GLU A 169 -3.01 -4.90 -17.62
CA GLU A 169 -3.06 -5.61 -18.90
C GLU A 169 -2.07 -6.77 -18.98
N ARG A 170 -0.90 -6.63 -18.34
CA ARG A 170 0.26 -7.51 -18.48
C ARG A 170 0.96 -7.82 -17.17
N PHE A 171 0.56 -7.22 -16.05
CA PHE A 171 1.24 -7.38 -14.76
C PHE A 171 1.35 -8.87 -14.38
N TRP A 172 0.25 -9.59 -14.46
CA TRP A 172 0.17 -11.00 -14.05
C TRP A 172 0.79 -11.98 -15.05
N ASP A 173 1.17 -11.51 -16.24
CA ASP A 173 1.83 -12.30 -17.28
C ASP A 173 3.35 -12.07 -17.30
N GLN A 174 3.84 -11.15 -16.47
CA GLN A 174 5.25 -10.84 -16.34
C GLN A 174 5.90 -11.59 -15.17
N PRO A 175 7.17 -11.98 -15.28
CA PRO A 175 7.89 -12.56 -14.16
C PRO A 175 8.30 -11.48 -13.16
N TRP A 176 8.07 -11.76 -11.87
CA TRP A 176 8.42 -10.88 -10.76
C TRP A 176 9.18 -11.65 -9.68
N LYS A 177 10.24 -11.05 -9.14
CA LYS A 177 10.71 -11.42 -7.81
C LYS A 177 9.75 -10.79 -6.81
N ALA A 178 9.01 -11.62 -6.08
CA ALA A 178 7.93 -11.13 -5.21
C ALA A 178 7.98 -11.75 -3.82
N SER A 179 7.47 -11.00 -2.84
CA SER A 179 7.21 -11.51 -1.50
C SER A 179 5.85 -11.02 -1.01
N VAL A 180 5.15 -11.89 -0.28
CA VAL A 180 3.88 -11.56 0.38
C VAL A 180 4.10 -11.71 1.88
N ILE A 181 3.84 -10.64 2.62
CA ILE A 181 3.88 -10.59 4.08
C ILE A 181 2.43 -10.48 4.55
N TRP A 182 1.87 -11.58 5.05
CA TRP A 182 0.53 -11.61 5.59
C TRP A 182 0.52 -11.33 7.09
N CYS A 183 -0.39 -10.46 7.53
CA CYS A 183 -0.58 -10.13 8.94
C CYS A 183 -1.66 -11.01 9.56
N ARG A 184 -1.28 -11.89 10.49
CA ARG A 184 -2.15 -12.98 11.00
C ARG A 184 -3.39 -12.49 11.73
N GLN A 185 -3.34 -11.31 12.35
CA GLN A 185 -4.46 -10.71 13.08
C GLN A 185 -5.28 -9.77 12.19
N SER A 186 -4.90 -9.59 10.93
CA SER A 186 -5.63 -8.77 9.96
C SER A 186 -6.85 -9.53 9.42
N VAL A 187 -8.00 -8.85 9.43
CA VAL A 187 -9.23 -9.37 8.81
C VAL A 187 -9.28 -9.03 7.32
N ASN A 188 -8.74 -7.88 6.93
CA ASN A 188 -8.78 -7.38 5.56
C ASN A 188 -7.42 -6.76 5.18
N PRO A 189 -6.84 -7.11 4.02
CA PRO A 189 -7.38 -8.03 3.02
C PRO A 189 -7.36 -9.49 3.49
N PRO A 190 -8.35 -10.34 3.12
CA PRO A 190 -8.45 -11.70 3.62
C PRO A 190 -7.22 -12.57 3.27
N VAL A 191 -6.88 -13.53 4.12
CA VAL A 191 -5.75 -14.46 3.88
C VAL A 191 -5.86 -15.19 2.53
N ALA A 192 -7.07 -15.52 2.08
CA ALA A 192 -7.29 -16.14 0.77
C ALA A 192 -6.82 -15.23 -0.38
N HIS A 193 -7.01 -13.90 -0.25
CA HIS A 193 -6.50 -12.93 -1.22
C HIS A 193 -4.96 -12.88 -1.21
N GLN A 194 -4.35 -12.89 -0.02
CA GLN A 194 -2.89 -12.91 0.12
C GLN A 194 -2.29 -14.18 -0.50
N ARG A 195 -2.87 -15.35 -0.23
CA ARG A 195 -2.43 -16.63 -0.80
C ARG A 195 -2.55 -16.65 -2.32
N ARG A 196 -3.68 -16.17 -2.85
CA ARG A 196 -3.89 -16.06 -4.30
C ARG A 196 -2.78 -15.25 -4.97
N ALA A 197 -2.37 -14.13 -4.36
CA ALA A 197 -1.28 -13.31 -4.87
C ALA A 197 0.06 -14.07 -4.81
N ALA A 198 0.36 -14.73 -3.69
CA ALA A 198 1.59 -15.48 -3.51
C ALA A 198 1.72 -16.65 -4.51
N GLU A 199 0.64 -17.42 -4.68
CA GLU A 199 0.58 -18.53 -5.63
C GLU A 199 0.76 -18.05 -7.07
N ARG A 200 0.02 -17.01 -7.48
CA ARG A 200 0.08 -16.51 -8.86
C ARG A 200 1.44 -15.92 -9.23
N LEU A 201 2.16 -15.36 -8.27
CA LEU A 201 3.49 -14.77 -8.46
C LEU A 201 4.64 -15.74 -8.14
N ASN A 202 4.34 -16.94 -7.62
CA ASN A 202 5.35 -17.81 -6.99
C ASN A 202 6.21 -17.04 -5.97
N ALA A 203 5.56 -16.22 -5.13
CA ALA A 203 6.21 -15.30 -4.21
C ALA A 203 6.68 -16.01 -2.94
N SER A 204 7.72 -15.48 -2.30
CA SER A 204 8.09 -15.88 -0.94
C SER A 204 6.97 -15.50 0.03
N TRP A 205 6.49 -16.47 0.81
CA TRP A 205 5.45 -16.26 1.82
C TRP A 205 6.08 -15.97 3.19
N HIS A 206 5.61 -14.91 3.83
CA HIS A 206 5.99 -14.53 5.18
C HIS A 206 4.76 -14.25 6.02
N GLU A 207 4.84 -14.56 7.31
CA GLU A 207 3.79 -14.27 8.28
C GLU A 207 4.31 -13.30 9.33
N LEU A 208 3.46 -12.38 9.73
CA LEU A 208 3.74 -11.43 10.80
C LEU A 208 2.57 -11.43 11.80
N ASP A 209 2.89 -11.50 13.08
CA ASP A 209 1.90 -11.47 14.15
C ASP A 209 1.45 -10.04 14.45
N ALA A 210 0.70 -9.45 13.53
CA ALA A 210 0.21 -8.09 13.61
C ALA A 210 -1.21 -7.97 13.06
N GLY A 211 -1.88 -6.87 13.41
CA GLY A 211 -3.07 -6.38 12.70
C GLY A 211 -2.71 -5.75 11.35
N HIS A 212 -3.62 -4.97 10.76
CA HIS A 212 -3.43 -4.40 9.41
C HIS A 212 -2.37 -3.27 9.33
N TYR A 213 -1.82 -2.80 10.45
CA TYR A 213 -0.83 -1.72 10.50
C TYR A 213 0.49 -2.13 11.16
N PRO A 214 1.17 -3.18 10.69
CA PRO A 214 2.49 -3.53 11.21
C PRO A 214 3.52 -2.42 11.06
N MET A 215 3.30 -1.42 10.21
CA MET A 215 4.19 -0.25 10.10
C MET A 215 4.27 0.54 11.41
N LEU A 216 3.22 0.49 12.23
CA LEU A 216 3.12 1.22 13.49
C LEU A 216 3.30 0.33 14.70
N THR A 217 2.88 -0.95 14.61
CA THR A 217 2.96 -1.88 15.75
C THR A 217 4.23 -2.71 15.73
N GLU A 218 4.70 -3.12 14.55
CA GLU A 218 5.80 -4.07 14.36
C GLU A 218 6.84 -3.56 13.33
N PRO A 219 7.31 -2.30 13.41
CA PRO A 219 8.08 -1.67 12.33
C PRO A 219 9.41 -2.37 12.03
N GLU A 220 10.13 -2.83 13.06
CA GLU A 220 11.40 -3.53 12.92
C GLU A 220 11.20 -4.91 12.26
N SER A 221 10.25 -5.69 12.79
CA SER A 221 9.89 -7.00 12.25
C SER A 221 9.45 -6.92 10.79
N LEU A 222 8.62 -5.92 10.46
CA LEU A 222 8.19 -5.68 9.09
C LEU A 222 9.37 -5.31 8.18
N ALA A 223 10.25 -4.38 8.61
CA ALA A 223 11.43 -4.00 7.84
C ALA A 223 12.35 -5.20 7.55
N ARG A 224 12.58 -6.04 8.57
CA ARG A 224 13.36 -7.28 8.42
C ARG A 224 12.76 -8.21 7.36
N LEU A 225 11.44 -8.40 7.36
CA LEU A 225 10.76 -9.24 6.36
C LEU A 225 10.81 -8.63 4.96
N MET A 226 10.70 -7.31 4.82
CA MET A 226 10.89 -6.63 3.53
C MET A 226 12.27 -6.90 2.94
N MET A 227 13.32 -6.93 3.78
CA MET A 227 14.69 -7.21 3.36
C MET A 227 14.95 -8.69 3.04
N ALA A 228 14.12 -9.62 3.52
CA ALA A 228 14.41 -11.06 3.56
C ALA A 228 14.25 -11.84 2.24
N GLY A 229 14.43 -11.25 1.06
CA GLY A 229 14.21 -11.94 -0.21
C GLY A 229 15.20 -11.64 -1.31
#